data_AF-A0A534RZN5-F1
#
_entry.id   AF-A0A534RZN5-F1
#
_cell.length_a   1.000
_cell.length_b   1.000
_cell.length_c   1.000
_cell.angle_alpha   90.00
_cell.angle_beta   90.00
_cell.angle_gamma   90.00
#
_symmetry.space_group_name_H-M   'P 1'
#
loop_
_entity.id
_entity.type
_entity.pdbx_description
1 polymer ?
#
loop_
_entity_poly.entity_id
_entity_poly.type
_entity_poly.pdbx_seq_one_letter_code
_entity_poly.pdbx_strand_id
1 'polypeptide(L)'
;MKRRYILAALAVALVAAAPRTTAAQCSTGCAVGKRACMMEARTAFSSCRATCRSSASPHCRTSCLADVLTARRACRSALGECRTSCPPPSPCTGACGQQMASCMQGVQATGKSCAQDCLAQGRVAAAACRQTADPVSCLRTATSQVAACLRGCANHVRDGEADCAAMLRGCLAACQGGSPSGAFVD
;
A
#
# COMPACT_ATOMS: atom_id res chain seq x y z
N MET A 1 2.82 27.65 -17.09
CA MET A 1 2.57 26.46 -16.22
C MET A 1 2.53 25.14 -17.01
N LYS A 2 1.92 25.07 -18.21
CA LYS A 2 1.84 23.82 -19.03
C LYS A 2 3.19 23.18 -19.43
N ARG A 3 4.24 23.98 -19.64
CA ARG A 3 5.59 23.49 -20.05
C ARG A 3 6.34 22.69 -18.98
N ARG A 4 6.06 22.90 -17.69
CA ARG A 4 6.73 22.18 -16.58
C ARG A 4 6.17 20.77 -16.37
N TYR A 5 4.89 20.56 -16.69
CA TYR A 5 4.26 19.23 -16.62
C TYR A 5 4.69 18.31 -17.77
N ILE A 6 5.06 18.86 -18.93
CA ILE A 6 5.54 18.10 -20.09
C ILE A 6 6.96 17.55 -19.82
N LEU A 7 7.83 18.32 -19.16
CA LEU A 7 9.18 17.90 -18.82
C LEU A 7 9.22 16.81 -17.73
N ALA A 8 8.28 16.85 -16.77
CA ALA A 8 8.14 15.81 -15.76
C ALA A 8 7.63 14.48 -16.34
N ALA A 9 6.72 14.53 -17.33
CA ALA A 9 6.24 13.34 -18.01
C ALA A 9 7.32 12.67 -18.88
N LEU A 10 8.23 13.46 -19.48
CA LEU A 10 9.32 12.94 -20.31
C LEU A 10 10.42 12.22 -19.50
N ALA A 11 10.65 12.59 -18.25
CA ALA A 11 11.61 11.90 -17.38
C ALA A 11 11.15 10.48 -16.99
N VAL A 12 9.83 10.25 -16.92
CA VAL A 12 9.26 8.93 -16.59
C VAL A 12 9.36 7.95 -17.76
N ALA A 13 9.39 8.44 -19.00
CA ALA A 13 9.50 7.59 -20.20
C ALA A 13 10.89 6.96 -20.40
N LEU A 14 11.95 7.59 -19.87
CA LEU A 14 13.34 7.18 -20.11
C LEU A 14 13.82 5.98 -19.26
N VAL A 15 13.06 5.54 -18.25
CA VAL A 15 13.40 4.36 -17.43
C VAL A 15 12.91 3.04 -18.04
N ALA A 16 12.20 3.10 -19.19
CA ALA A 16 11.62 1.91 -19.82
C ALA A 16 12.59 1.11 -20.72
N ALA A 17 13.79 1.61 -21.00
CA ALA A 17 14.71 1.10 -22.03
C ALA A 17 15.94 0.35 -21.49
N ALA A 18 15.84 -0.36 -20.35
CA ALA A 18 16.88 -1.29 -19.93
C ALA A 18 16.55 -2.72 -20.40
N PRO A 19 17.50 -3.46 -21.00
CA PRO A 19 17.28 -4.84 -21.43
C PRO A 19 16.98 -5.71 -20.20
N ARG A 20 15.77 -6.28 -20.15
CA ARG A 20 15.26 -7.04 -19.00
C ARG A 20 15.58 -8.52 -19.20
N THR A 21 16.60 -9.06 -18.54
CA THR A 21 17.03 -10.45 -18.78
C THR A 21 16.33 -11.52 -17.94
N THR A 22 15.36 -11.20 -17.08
CA THR A 22 14.43 -12.21 -16.50
C THR A 22 13.08 -11.61 -16.10
N ALA A 23 12.01 -12.43 -16.05
CA ALA A 23 10.69 -12.02 -15.54
C ALA A 23 10.73 -11.44 -14.11
N ALA A 24 11.63 -11.98 -13.28
CA ALA A 24 11.88 -11.49 -11.92
C ALA A 24 12.48 -10.08 -11.91
N GLN A 25 13.46 -9.79 -12.78
CA GLN A 25 14.04 -8.45 -12.91
C GLN A 25 13.03 -7.45 -13.48
N CYS A 26 12.20 -7.87 -14.43
CA CYS A 26 11.14 -7.03 -14.98
C CYS A 26 10.13 -6.60 -13.90
N SER A 27 9.57 -7.56 -13.17
CA SER A 27 8.59 -7.30 -12.11
C SER A 27 9.18 -6.47 -10.95
N THR A 28 10.46 -6.68 -10.63
CA THR A 28 11.21 -5.87 -9.66
C THR A 28 11.38 -4.43 -10.15
N GLY A 29 11.78 -4.22 -11.40
CA GLY A 29 11.90 -2.90 -12.01
C GLY A 29 10.58 -2.13 -12.01
N CYS A 30 9.47 -2.80 -12.37
CA CYS A 30 8.14 -2.21 -12.28
C CYS A 30 7.77 -1.81 -10.83
N ALA A 31 8.14 -2.63 -9.84
CA ALA A 31 7.90 -2.32 -8.43
C ALA A 31 8.72 -1.11 -7.94
N VAL A 32 9.98 -0.98 -8.38
CA VAL A 32 10.82 0.19 -8.10
C VAL A 32 10.22 1.44 -8.72
N GLY A 33 9.79 1.39 -9.98
CA GLY A 33 9.12 2.51 -10.66
C GLY A 33 7.85 2.96 -9.92
N LYS A 34 7.02 2.01 -9.46
CA LYS A 34 5.85 2.32 -8.61
C LYS A 34 6.26 3.05 -7.32
N ARG A 35 7.32 2.60 -6.65
CA ARG A 35 7.80 3.23 -5.40
C ARG A 35 8.25 4.67 -5.65
N ALA A 36 9.01 4.91 -6.72
CA ALA A 36 9.42 6.25 -7.13
C ALA A 36 8.20 7.15 -7.42
N CYS A 37 7.25 6.68 -8.24
CA CYS A 37 6.02 7.41 -8.55
C CYS A 37 5.19 7.74 -7.29
N MET A 38 5.09 6.81 -6.35
CA MET A 38 4.41 7.03 -5.07
C MET A 38 5.15 8.01 -4.16
N MET A 39 6.49 8.01 -4.19
CA MET A 39 7.33 8.96 -3.45
C MET A 39 7.14 10.37 -4.01
N GLU A 40 7.17 10.53 -5.33
CA GLU A 40 6.91 11.81 -5.99
C GLU A 40 5.52 12.36 -5.65
N ALA A 41 4.48 11.51 -5.69
CA ALA A 41 3.13 11.92 -5.29
C ALA A 41 3.06 12.37 -3.82
N ARG A 42 3.85 11.76 -2.92
CA ARG A 42 3.95 12.19 -1.52
C ARG A 42 4.65 13.55 -1.39
N THR A 43 5.74 13.75 -2.11
CA THR A 43 6.48 15.03 -2.13
C THR A 43 5.63 16.15 -2.73
N ALA A 44 4.88 15.87 -3.80
CA ALA A 44 3.94 16.82 -4.38
C ALA A 44 2.84 17.19 -3.38
N PHE A 45 2.29 16.20 -2.66
CA PHE A 45 1.27 16.45 -1.65
C PHE A 45 1.79 17.27 -0.46
N SER A 46 3.00 17.02 0.03
CA SER A 46 3.58 17.80 1.14
C SER A 46 3.81 19.25 0.73
N SER A 47 4.33 19.49 -0.48
CA SER A 47 4.51 20.82 -1.07
C SER A 47 3.17 21.54 -1.24
N CYS A 48 2.17 20.85 -1.77
CA CYS A 48 0.82 21.39 -1.95
C CYS A 48 0.17 21.74 -0.60
N ARG A 49 0.31 20.88 0.43
CA ARG A 49 -0.13 21.21 1.79
C ARG A 49 0.57 22.44 2.35
N ALA A 50 1.87 22.58 2.12
CA ALA A 50 2.63 23.74 2.58
C ALA A 50 2.09 25.02 1.92
N THR A 51 1.83 24.99 0.62
CA THR A 51 1.25 26.09 -0.16
C THR A 51 -0.16 26.45 0.32
N CYS A 52 -0.99 25.45 0.61
CA CYS A 52 -2.35 25.67 1.12
C CYS A 52 -2.39 26.21 2.56
N ARG A 53 -1.29 26.16 3.33
CA ARG A 53 -1.26 26.82 4.66
C ARG A 53 -1.30 28.34 4.52
N SER A 54 -0.74 28.86 3.45
CA SER A 54 -0.70 30.30 3.14
C SER A 54 -1.92 30.77 2.36
N SER A 55 -2.85 29.88 2.02
CA SER A 55 -4.05 30.19 1.23
C SER A 55 -5.28 30.30 2.13
N ALA A 56 -6.07 31.36 1.94
CA ALA A 56 -7.39 31.50 2.59
C ALA A 56 -8.48 30.59 1.98
N SER A 57 -8.15 29.86 0.90
CA SER A 57 -9.14 29.13 0.11
C SER A 57 -9.43 27.75 0.71
N PRO A 58 -10.67 27.46 1.15
CA PRO A 58 -11.03 26.13 1.66
C PRO A 58 -10.91 25.03 0.59
N HIS A 59 -11.00 25.39 -0.69
CA HIS A 59 -10.88 24.48 -1.83
C HIS A 59 -9.44 24.04 -2.13
N CYS A 60 -8.43 24.70 -1.56
CA CYS A 60 -7.03 24.36 -1.81
C CYS A 60 -6.73 22.94 -1.33
N ARG A 61 -7.16 22.59 -0.10
CA ARG A 61 -6.90 21.28 0.50
C ARG A 61 -7.65 20.15 -0.20
N THR A 62 -8.89 20.39 -0.63
CA THR A 62 -9.70 19.38 -1.33
C THR A 62 -9.14 19.10 -2.72
N SER A 63 -8.75 20.13 -3.48
CA SER A 63 -8.06 19.96 -4.77
C SER A 63 -6.75 19.18 -4.61
N CYS A 64 -5.95 19.56 -3.60
CA CYS A 64 -4.70 18.89 -3.26
C CYS A 64 -4.87 17.38 -3.02
N LEU A 65 -5.92 17.02 -2.29
CA LEU A 65 -6.28 15.63 -2.00
C LEU A 65 -6.75 14.91 -3.27
N ALA A 66 -7.54 15.57 -4.12
CA ALA A 66 -7.97 14.99 -5.39
C ALA A 66 -6.78 14.69 -6.32
N ASP A 67 -5.83 15.63 -6.42
CA ASP A 67 -4.64 15.49 -7.26
C ASP A 67 -3.75 14.33 -6.81
N VAL A 68 -3.47 14.21 -5.50
CA VAL A 68 -2.68 13.07 -4.99
C VAL A 68 -3.40 11.73 -5.19
N LEU A 69 -4.73 11.69 -5.07
CA LEU A 69 -5.50 10.47 -5.34
C LEU A 69 -5.46 10.09 -6.83
N THR A 70 -5.49 11.08 -7.73
CA THR A 70 -5.34 10.87 -9.16
C THR A 70 -3.93 10.39 -9.51
N ALA A 71 -2.88 11.02 -8.98
CA ALA A 71 -1.49 10.58 -9.16
C ALA A 71 -1.28 9.14 -8.68
N ARG A 72 -1.79 8.78 -7.49
CA ARG A 72 -1.71 7.40 -6.96
C ARG A 72 -2.46 6.39 -7.82
N ARG A 73 -3.57 6.78 -8.46
CA ARG A 73 -4.28 5.91 -9.43
C ARG A 73 -3.42 5.71 -10.67
N ALA A 74 -2.88 6.78 -11.25
CA ALA A 74 -1.99 6.70 -12.41
C ALA A 74 -0.76 5.81 -12.14
N CYS A 75 -0.09 5.97 -11.00
CA CYS A 75 1.04 5.11 -10.61
C CYS A 75 0.66 3.61 -10.52
N ARG A 76 -0.58 3.30 -10.13
CA ARG A 76 -1.07 1.92 -10.06
C ARG A 76 -1.39 1.36 -11.44
N SER A 77 -1.99 2.16 -12.32
CA SER A 77 -2.23 1.78 -13.72
C SER A 77 -0.91 1.52 -14.45
N ALA A 78 0.06 2.43 -14.34
CA ALA A 78 1.38 2.28 -14.94
C ALA A 78 2.13 1.02 -14.45
N LEU A 79 1.97 0.63 -13.18
CA LEU A 79 2.49 -0.64 -12.68
C LEU A 79 1.83 -1.84 -13.37
N GLY A 80 0.51 -1.79 -13.57
CA GLY A 80 -0.24 -2.83 -14.28
C GLY A 80 0.27 -3.00 -15.70
N GLU A 81 0.36 -1.90 -16.45
CA GLU A 81 0.87 -1.86 -17.82
C GLU A 81 2.34 -2.33 -17.92
N CYS A 82 3.18 -1.94 -16.94
CA CYS A 82 4.56 -2.42 -16.87
C CYS A 82 4.62 -3.94 -16.67
N ARG A 83 3.75 -4.49 -15.81
CA ARG A 83 3.69 -5.93 -15.53
C ARG A 83 3.14 -6.74 -16.70
N THR A 84 2.16 -6.23 -17.43
CA THR A 84 1.65 -6.90 -18.64
C THR A 84 2.70 -6.95 -19.74
N SER A 85 3.67 -6.03 -19.72
CA SER A 85 4.80 -6.02 -20.65
C SER A 85 5.95 -6.95 -20.22
N CYS A 86 5.87 -7.58 -19.04
CA CYS A 86 6.87 -8.54 -18.59
C CYS A 86 6.61 -9.93 -19.20
N PRO A 87 7.67 -10.74 -19.43
CA PRO A 87 7.49 -12.13 -19.80
C PRO A 87 6.70 -12.87 -18.71
N PRO A 88 5.84 -13.83 -19.10
CA PRO A 88 4.97 -14.53 -18.16
C PRO A 88 5.80 -15.32 -17.13
N PRO A 89 5.35 -15.39 -15.87
CA PRO A 89 5.99 -16.24 -14.86
C PRO A 89 5.85 -17.72 -15.25
N SER A 90 6.76 -18.55 -14.73
CA SER A 90 6.59 -20.00 -14.82
C SER A 90 5.33 -20.44 -14.05
N PRO A 91 4.72 -21.60 -14.37
CA PRO A 91 3.54 -22.09 -13.66
C PRO A 91 3.74 -22.17 -12.13
N CYS A 92 4.92 -22.61 -11.69
CA CYS A 92 5.27 -22.68 -10.27
C CYS A 92 5.31 -21.30 -9.61
N THR A 93 6.02 -20.33 -10.21
CA THR A 93 6.09 -18.96 -9.66
C THR A 93 4.74 -18.23 -9.74
N GLY A 94 3.92 -18.54 -10.75
CA GLY A 94 2.54 -18.08 -10.86
C GLY A 94 1.67 -18.58 -9.70
N ALA A 95 1.74 -19.87 -9.35
CA ALA A 95 1.02 -20.43 -8.21
C ALA A 95 1.45 -19.81 -6.87
N CYS A 96 2.75 -19.63 -6.65
CA CYS A 96 3.26 -18.90 -5.48
C CYS A 96 2.74 -17.46 -5.41
N GLY A 97 2.66 -16.78 -6.56
CA GLY A 97 2.10 -15.43 -6.67
C GLY A 97 0.61 -15.36 -6.31
N GLN A 98 -0.18 -16.35 -6.73
CA GLN A 98 -1.60 -16.47 -6.36
C GLN A 98 -1.76 -16.72 -4.85
N GLN A 99 -0.95 -17.61 -4.27
CA GLN A 99 -0.97 -17.87 -2.84
C GLN A 99 -0.66 -16.62 -2.01
N MET A 100 0.34 -15.84 -2.44
CA MET A 100 0.65 -14.55 -1.85
C MET A 100 -0.53 -13.57 -1.97
N ALA A 101 -1.17 -13.50 -3.13
CA ALA A 101 -2.31 -12.61 -3.35
C ALA A 101 -3.47 -12.95 -2.39
N SER A 102 -3.82 -14.22 -2.25
CA SER A 102 -4.84 -14.69 -1.31
C SER A 102 -4.46 -14.40 0.14
N CYS A 103 -3.20 -14.63 0.53
CA CYS A 103 -2.71 -14.31 1.87
C CYS A 103 -2.87 -12.81 2.18
N MET A 104 -2.41 -11.95 1.27
CA MET A 104 -2.51 -10.49 1.42
C MET A 104 -3.96 -10.00 1.44
N GLN A 105 -4.85 -10.62 0.67
CA GLN A 105 -6.29 -10.33 0.73
C GLN A 105 -6.87 -10.66 2.10
N GLY A 106 -6.51 -11.80 2.67
CA GLY A 106 -6.90 -12.18 4.04
C GLY A 106 -6.41 -11.17 5.07
N VAL A 107 -5.13 -10.81 5.05
CA VAL A 107 -4.54 -9.82 5.96
C VAL A 107 -5.25 -8.45 5.84
N GLN A 108 -5.54 -7.99 4.63
CA GLN A 108 -6.25 -6.74 4.40
C GLN A 108 -7.71 -6.79 4.89
N ALA A 109 -8.41 -7.91 4.66
CA ALA A 109 -9.77 -8.10 5.14
C ALA A 109 -9.83 -8.08 6.67
N THR A 110 -8.93 -8.82 7.33
CA THR A 110 -8.79 -8.84 8.80
C THR A 110 -8.47 -7.45 9.35
N GLY A 111 -7.51 -6.74 8.74
CA GLY A 111 -7.16 -5.38 9.15
C GLY A 111 -8.32 -4.40 9.01
N LYS A 112 -9.12 -4.51 7.94
CA LYS A 112 -10.31 -3.70 7.74
C LYS A 112 -11.37 -3.98 8.81
N SER A 113 -11.65 -5.25 9.09
CA SER A 113 -12.60 -5.64 10.15
C SER A 113 -12.15 -5.10 11.50
N CYS A 114 -10.88 -5.32 11.87
CA CYS A 114 -10.29 -4.83 13.12
C CYS A 114 -10.46 -3.31 13.29
N ALA A 115 -10.17 -2.54 12.22
CA ALA A 115 -10.34 -1.09 12.27
C ALA A 115 -11.82 -0.67 12.39
N GLN A 116 -12.74 -1.37 11.73
CA GLN A 116 -14.17 -1.12 11.85
C GLN A 116 -14.66 -1.39 13.28
N ASP A 117 -14.18 -2.47 13.91
CA ASP A 117 -14.53 -2.84 15.28
C ASP A 117 -14.00 -1.82 16.29
N CYS A 118 -12.73 -1.38 16.15
CA CYS A 118 -12.17 -0.31 16.99
C CYS A 118 -12.99 0.99 16.89
N LEU A 119 -13.44 1.35 15.67
CA LEU A 119 -14.25 2.54 15.46
C LEU A 119 -15.67 2.39 16.01
N ALA A 120 -16.27 1.20 15.89
CA ALA A 120 -17.58 0.91 16.46
C ALA A 120 -17.54 1.03 18.00
N GLN A 121 -16.54 0.43 18.64
CA GLN A 121 -16.30 0.55 20.08
C GLN A 121 -16.10 2.01 20.49
N GLY A 122 -15.32 2.77 19.72
CA GLY A 122 -15.13 4.20 19.95
C GLY A 122 -16.42 5.02 19.90
N ARG A 123 -17.33 4.72 18.96
CA ARG A 123 -18.65 5.39 18.88
C ARG A 123 -19.53 5.06 20.08
N VAL A 124 -19.53 3.82 20.54
CA VAL A 124 -20.26 3.41 21.75
C VAL A 124 -19.72 4.13 22.97
N ALA A 125 -18.39 4.16 23.15
CA ALA A 125 -17.74 4.87 24.24
C ALA A 125 -18.02 6.39 24.18
N ALA A 126 -17.96 7.00 23.00
CA ALA A 126 -18.28 8.40 22.82
C ALA A 126 -19.75 8.72 23.14
N ALA A 127 -20.67 7.83 22.79
CA ALA A 127 -22.09 7.98 23.15
C ALA A 127 -22.28 7.92 24.67
N ALA A 128 -21.61 6.99 25.36
CA ALA A 128 -21.63 6.87 26.81
C ALA A 128 -21.01 8.11 27.50
N CYS A 129 -19.88 8.62 26.99
CA CYS A 129 -19.21 9.81 27.52
C CYS A 129 -20.08 11.07 27.46
N ARG A 130 -21.07 11.16 26.58
CA ARG A 130 -21.98 12.33 26.54
C ARG A 130 -22.92 12.41 27.74
N GLN A 131 -23.10 11.30 28.46
CA GLN A 131 -23.97 11.21 29.63
C GLN A 131 -23.19 11.35 30.95
N THR A 132 -21.87 11.61 30.90
CA THR A 132 -21.04 11.74 32.10
C THR A 132 -20.95 13.19 32.56
N ALA A 133 -20.60 13.39 33.84
CA ALA A 133 -20.39 14.72 34.42
C ALA A 133 -19.21 15.49 33.79
N ASP A 134 -18.19 14.78 33.29
CA ASP A 134 -17.08 15.34 32.51
C ASP A 134 -16.96 14.62 31.15
N PRO A 135 -17.70 15.09 30.12
CA PRO A 135 -17.69 14.47 28.80
C PRO A 135 -16.34 14.67 28.08
N VAL A 136 -15.62 15.77 28.35
CA VAL A 136 -14.38 16.10 27.64
C VAL A 136 -13.24 15.18 28.05
N SER A 137 -13.06 14.97 29.36
CA SER A 137 -12.04 14.03 29.85
C SER A 137 -12.36 12.59 29.46
N CYS A 138 -13.64 12.19 29.50
CA CYS A 138 -14.09 10.88 29.04
C CYS A 138 -13.78 10.65 27.55
N LEU A 139 -14.12 11.62 26.69
CA LEU A 139 -13.85 11.53 25.24
C LEU A 139 -12.35 11.46 24.92
N ARG A 140 -11.50 12.16 25.68
CA ARG A 140 -10.05 12.09 25.52
C ARG A 140 -9.53 10.68 25.77
N THR A 141 -10.01 10.03 26.82
CA THR A 141 -9.67 8.63 27.16
C THR A 141 -10.22 7.64 26.13
N ALA A 142 -11.47 7.81 25.69
CA ALA A 142 -12.04 6.97 24.64
C ALA A 142 -11.23 7.09 23.33
N THR A 143 -10.78 8.30 22.99
CA THR A 143 -9.95 8.53 21.79
C THR A 143 -8.58 7.86 21.91
N SER A 144 -7.92 7.91 23.07
CA SER A 144 -6.63 7.25 23.26
C SER A 144 -6.74 5.73 23.19
N GLN A 145 -7.83 5.16 23.69
CA GLN A 145 -8.14 3.73 23.55
C GLN A 145 -8.36 3.32 22.09
N VAL A 146 -9.15 4.09 21.33
CA VAL A 146 -9.33 3.84 19.89
C VAL A 146 -8.00 3.93 19.15
N ALA A 147 -7.15 4.92 19.47
CA ALA A 147 -5.83 5.06 18.87
C ALA A 147 -4.89 3.90 19.23
N ALA A 148 -4.98 3.34 20.43
CA ALA A 148 -4.24 2.14 20.82
C ALA A 148 -4.75 0.90 20.06
N CYS A 149 -6.08 0.73 19.96
CA CYS A 149 -6.72 -0.34 19.20
C CYS A 149 -6.30 -0.33 17.72
N LEU A 150 -6.37 0.84 17.07
CA LEU A 150 -5.97 1.01 15.67
C LEU A 150 -4.47 0.75 15.45
N ARG A 151 -3.60 1.11 16.41
CA ARG A 151 -2.18 0.74 16.37
C ARG A 151 -1.99 -0.77 16.48
N GLY A 152 -2.74 -1.44 17.34
CA GLY A 152 -2.75 -2.91 17.43
C GLY A 152 -3.14 -3.57 16.10
N CYS A 153 -4.24 -3.13 15.49
CA CYS A 153 -4.64 -3.60 14.16
C CYS A 153 -3.54 -3.38 13.10
N ALA A 154 -2.91 -2.21 13.12
CA ALA A 154 -1.85 -1.88 12.16
C ALA A 154 -0.61 -2.77 12.33
N ASN A 155 -0.24 -3.12 13.56
CA ASN A 155 0.85 -4.06 13.83
C ASN A 155 0.50 -5.46 13.33
N HIS A 156 -0.70 -5.96 13.64
CA HIS A 156 -1.16 -7.27 13.16
C HIS A 156 -1.15 -7.35 11.63
N VAL A 157 -1.55 -6.28 10.93
CA VAL A 157 -1.46 -6.23 9.47
C VAL A 157 -0.01 -6.35 9.01
N ARG A 158 0.93 -5.60 9.61
CA ARG A 158 2.35 -5.66 9.24
C ARG A 158 2.96 -7.03 9.49
N ASP A 159 2.62 -7.66 10.61
CA ASP A 159 3.09 -9.01 10.94
C ASP A 159 2.56 -10.01 9.92
N GLY A 160 1.26 -9.94 9.59
CA GLY A 160 0.66 -10.76 8.53
C GLY A 160 1.28 -10.53 7.15
N GLU A 161 1.63 -9.28 6.80
CA GLU A 161 2.37 -9.00 5.55
C GLU A 161 3.76 -9.65 5.55
N ALA A 162 4.46 -9.65 6.68
CA ALA A 162 5.76 -10.30 6.83
C ALA A 162 5.65 -11.82 6.69
N ASP A 163 4.63 -12.43 7.30
CA ASP A 163 4.34 -13.85 7.21
C ASP A 163 4.00 -14.26 5.76
N CYS A 164 3.12 -13.52 5.09
CA CYS A 164 2.81 -13.77 3.67
C CYS A 164 4.08 -13.67 2.81
N ALA A 165 4.94 -12.69 3.06
CA ALA A 165 6.20 -12.55 2.34
C ALA A 165 7.18 -13.70 2.63
N ALA A 166 7.23 -14.21 3.86
CA ALA A 166 8.02 -15.38 4.22
C ALA A 166 7.51 -16.64 3.50
N MET A 167 6.19 -16.85 3.47
CA MET A 167 5.54 -17.94 2.74
C MET A 167 5.88 -17.90 1.24
N LEU A 168 5.81 -16.71 0.62
CA LEU A 168 6.19 -16.54 -0.79
C LEU A 168 7.66 -16.92 -1.04
N ARG A 169 8.59 -16.48 -0.19
CA ARG A 169 10.02 -16.82 -0.34
C ARG A 169 10.23 -18.33 -0.23
N GLY A 170 9.56 -19.00 0.70
CA GLY A 170 9.58 -20.46 0.84
C GLY A 170 9.07 -21.17 -0.42
N CYS A 171 7.93 -20.73 -0.95
CA CYS A 171 7.35 -21.28 -2.18
C CYS A 171 8.29 -21.11 -3.39
N LEU A 172 8.88 -19.93 -3.55
CA LEU A 172 9.84 -19.66 -4.63
C LEU A 172 11.14 -20.47 -4.50
N ALA A 173 11.59 -20.78 -3.28
CA ALA A 173 12.73 -21.66 -3.04
C ALA A 173 12.42 -23.10 -3.46
N ALA A 174 11.21 -23.60 -3.14
CA ALA A 174 10.74 -24.92 -3.57
C ALA A 174 10.67 -25.03 -5.11
N CYS A 175 10.25 -23.97 -5.80
CA CYS A 175 10.23 -23.93 -7.27
C CYS A 175 11.61 -24.03 -7.93
N GLN A 176 12.70 -23.71 -7.23
CA GLN A 176 14.08 -23.74 -7.76
C GLN A 176 14.78 -25.09 -7.52
N GLY A 177 14.04 -26.13 -7.13
CA GLY A 177 14.58 -27.46 -6.84
C GLY A 177 14.91 -27.70 -5.37
N GLY A 178 14.61 -26.74 -4.49
CA GLY A 178 14.74 -26.90 -3.05
C GLY A 178 13.56 -27.65 -2.45
N SER A 179 13.42 -28.95 -2.74
CA SER A 179 12.57 -29.80 -1.92
C SER A 179 13.31 -30.06 -0.60
N PRO A 180 12.80 -29.64 0.57
CA PRO A 180 13.36 -30.06 1.87
C PRO A 180 13.13 -31.56 2.15
N SER A 181 12.47 -32.27 1.23
CA SER A 181 12.32 -33.71 1.26
C SER A 181 12.70 -34.24 -0.13
N GLY A 182 13.91 -34.76 -0.27
CA GLY A 182 14.33 -35.54 -1.44
C GLY A 182 13.61 -36.89 -1.52
N ALA A 183 12.27 -36.88 -1.49
CA ALA A 183 11.42 -38.06 -1.36
C ALA A 183 10.78 -38.50 -2.68
N PHE A 184 11.05 -37.83 -3.80
CA PHE A 184 10.50 -38.23 -5.11
C PHE A 184 11.56 -38.07 -6.21
N VAL A 185 12.67 -38.79 -6.07
CA VAL A 185 13.48 -39.21 -7.21
C VAL A 185 13.34 -40.72 -7.26
N ASP A 186 12.50 -41.19 -8.18
CA ASP A 186 12.60 -42.53 -8.77
C ASP A 186 13.21 -42.33 -10.17
#